data_AF-A0A5B9M9G5-F1
#
_entry.id   AF-A0A5B9M9G5-F1
#
_cell.length_a   1.000
_cell.length_b   1.000
_cell.length_c   1.000
_cell.angle_alpha   90.00
_cell.angle_beta   90.00
_cell.angle_gamma   90.00
#
_symmetry.space_group_name_H-M   'P 1'
#
loop_
_entity.id
_entity.type
_entity.pdbx_description
1 polymer ?
#
loop_
_entity_poly.entity_id
_entity_poly.type
_entity_poly.pdbx_seq_one_letter_code
_entity_poly.pdbx_strand_id
1 'polypeptide(L)'
;MVDAYGVNDGVYLGAQDQIFAACCNAHARRKFVEARPNDPVAAARALAFYRGLYKVEDRVREASAADRLELRQNESVPIMNDLHDWLLQMNGDRRVLPKSSIGKAVRYALNQWDELSVFLGDGAIPIDNNATENELRRLTIGRKNWLFVGSNRGGRVAATMYSLVSSAARHHLDVWAYVDDCLRQLASGSTDYERLLPDVWRKEHPESIRPYRDAEQKTRRLTTQQRRVRRREARVA
;
A
#
# COMPACT_ATOMS: atom_id res chain seq x y z
N MET A 1 -6.64 -3.94 0.08
CA MET A 1 -5.81 -3.82 -1.14
C MET A 1 -4.56 -4.68 -1.04
N VAL A 2 -4.28 -5.50 -2.04
CA VAL A 2 -3.16 -6.46 -2.09
C VAL A 2 -2.60 -6.60 -3.51
N ASP A 3 -1.52 -7.36 -3.69
CA ASP A 3 -1.17 -7.89 -5.01
C ASP A 3 -2.22 -8.93 -5.45
N ALA A 4 -2.46 -9.02 -6.75
CA ALA A 4 -3.34 -9.99 -7.40
C ALA A 4 -2.71 -11.41 -7.36
N TYR A 5 -2.51 -11.93 -6.16
CA TYR A 5 -1.97 -13.26 -5.91
C TYR A 5 -3.11 -14.20 -5.55
N GLY A 6 -3.26 -15.30 -6.30
CA GLY A 6 -4.44 -16.18 -6.21
C GLY A 6 -4.67 -16.87 -4.85
N VAL A 7 -3.71 -16.81 -3.92
CA VAL A 7 -3.93 -17.24 -2.52
C VAL A 7 -4.95 -16.35 -1.81
N ASN A 8 -5.11 -15.10 -2.25
CA ASN A 8 -6.08 -14.17 -1.67
C ASN A 8 -7.52 -14.48 -2.11
N ASP A 9 -7.72 -15.26 -3.18
CA ASP A 9 -9.04 -15.56 -3.74
C ASP A 9 -9.95 -16.27 -2.71
N GLY A 10 -9.36 -17.13 -1.87
CA GLY A 10 -10.09 -17.81 -0.79
C GLY A 10 -10.62 -16.85 0.30
N VAL A 11 -10.00 -15.69 0.48
CA VAL A 11 -10.46 -14.67 1.43
C VAL A 11 -11.72 -13.97 0.91
N TYR A 12 -11.76 -13.66 -0.40
CA TYR A 12 -12.91 -13.01 -1.01
C TYR A 12 -14.11 -13.95 -1.13
N LEU A 13 -13.88 -15.20 -1.56
CA LEU A 13 -14.93 -16.21 -1.71
C LEU A 13 -15.62 -16.55 -0.37
N GLY A 14 -14.88 -16.50 0.74
CA GLY A 14 -15.42 -16.76 2.08
C GLY A 14 -16.19 -15.58 2.71
N ALA A 15 -16.12 -14.38 2.12
CA ALA A 15 -16.60 -13.14 2.73
C ALA A 15 -18.02 -12.71 2.32
N GLN A 16 -18.73 -13.50 1.50
CA GLN A 16 -20.14 -13.27 1.11
C GLN A 16 -20.42 -11.79 0.74
N ASP A 17 -19.63 -11.23 -0.17
CA ASP A 17 -19.75 -9.85 -0.67
C ASP A 17 -19.51 -8.71 0.35
N GLN A 18 -18.97 -9.02 1.54
CA GLN A 18 -18.57 -7.99 2.52
C GLN A 18 -17.15 -7.46 2.29
N ILE A 19 -16.33 -8.19 1.51
CA ILE A 19 -14.94 -7.83 1.22
C ILE A 19 -14.74 -7.89 -0.30
N PHE A 20 -14.37 -6.75 -0.86
CA PHE A 20 -14.04 -6.63 -2.28
C PHE A 20 -12.53 -6.60 -2.51
N ALA A 21 -12.08 -7.20 -3.60
CA ALA A 21 -10.69 -7.16 -4.02
C ALA A 21 -10.33 -5.76 -4.55
N ALA A 22 -9.24 -5.19 -4.03
CA ALA A 22 -8.64 -3.98 -4.57
C ALA A 22 -7.18 -4.29 -4.89
N CYS A 23 -6.79 -4.11 -6.15
CA CYS A 23 -5.46 -4.44 -6.64
C CYS A 23 -4.52 -3.24 -6.58
N CYS A 24 -3.26 -3.51 -6.27
CA CYS A 24 -2.24 -2.47 -6.13
C CYS A 24 -1.71 -1.99 -7.49
N ASN A 25 -1.96 -0.73 -7.83
CA ASN A 25 -1.45 -0.13 -9.07
C ASN A 25 0.08 -0.03 -9.11
N ALA A 26 0.77 -0.01 -7.96
CA ALA A 26 2.23 -0.05 -7.94
C ALA A 26 2.79 -1.38 -8.49
N HIS A 27 2.09 -2.49 -8.31
CA HIS A 27 2.48 -3.79 -8.86
C HIS A 27 2.23 -3.87 -10.35
N ALA A 28 1.05 -3.45 -10.81
CA ALA A 28 0.75 -3.35 -12.24
C ALA A 28 1.79 -2.48 -12.96
N ARG A 29 2.08 -1.29 -12.41
CA ARG A 29 3.13 -0.39 -12.90
C ARG A 29 4.51 -1.05 -12.93
N ARG A 30 4.89 -1.84 -11.92
CA ARG A 30 6.20 -2.50 -11.84
C ARG A 30 6.42 -3.45 -13.02
N LYS A 31 5.38 -4.16 -13.47
CA LYS A 31 5.50 -5.05 -14.64
C LYS A 31 5.85 -4.29 -15.92
N PHE A 32 5.33 -3.09 -16.10
CA PHE A 32 5.74 -2.22 -17.23
C PHE A 32 7.16 -1.68 -17.07
N VAL A 33 7.64 -1.42 -15.84
CA VAL A 33 9.05 -1.08 -15.59
C VAL A 33 9.97 -2.25 -15.99
N GLU A 34 9.61 -3.47 -15.62
CA GLU A 34 10.36 -4.69 -15.93
C GLU A 34 10.34 -5.02 -17.44
N ALA A 35 9.28 -4.65 -18.15
CA ALA A 35 9.18 -4.81 -19.60
C ALA A 35 10.03 -3.80 -20.38
N ARG A 36 10.35 -2.64 -19.80
CA ARG A 36 11.00 -1.51 -20.47
C ARG A 36 12.32 -1.85 -21.21
N PRO A 37 13.22 -2.71 -20.70
CA PRO A 37 14.43 -3.08 -21.44
C PRO A 37 14.15 -3.77 -22.78
N ASN A 38 13.02 -4.45 -22.91
CA ASN A 38 12.65 -5.22 -24.11
C ASN A 38 11.67 -4.47 -25.02
N ASP A 39 10.81 -3.63 -24.45
CA ASP A 39 9.85 -2.81 -25.20
C ASP A 39 9.80 -1.39 -24.61
N PRO A 40 10.77 -0.53 -24.96
CA PRO A 40 10.91 0.77 -24.33
C PRO A 40 9.77 1.74 -24.68
N VAL A 41 9.19 1.64 -25.88
CA VAL A 41 8.14 2.55 -26.37
C VAL A 41 6.82 2.25 -25.68
N ALA A 42 6.35 0.99 -25.72
CA ALA A 42 5.10 0.63 -25.07
C ALA A 42 5.19 0.80 -23.55
N ALA A 43 6.31 0.36 -22.94
CA ALA A 43 6.52 0.56 -21.51
C ALA A 43 6.53 2.04 -21.13
N ALA A 44 7.17 2.92 -21.91
CA ALA A 44 7.18 4.35 -21.63
C ALA A 44 5.77 4.96 -21.65
N ARG A 45 4.92 4.54 -22.60
CA ARG A 45 3.52 4.99 -22.69
C ARG A 45 2.70 4.53 -21.49
N ALA A 46 2.74 3.25 -21.12
CA ALA A 46 2.09 2.76 -19.90
C ALA A 46 2.56 3.54 -18.66
N LEU A 47 3.87 3.73 -18.51
CA LEU A 47 4.46 4.47 -17.39
C LEU A 47 4.11 5.96 -17.40
N ALA A 48 3.69 6.53 -18.52
CA ALA A 48 3.19 7.90 -18.60
C ALA A 48 1.78 8.01 -18.00
N PHE A 49 0.88 7.07 -18.30
CA PHE A 49 -0.44 7.00 -17.66
C PHE A 49 -0.33 6.90 -16.13
N TYR A 50 0.44 5.93 -15.64
CA TYR A 50 0.68 5.81 -14.19
C TYR A 50 1.31 7.06 -13.59
N ARG A 51 2.18 7.76 -14.34
CA ARG A 51 2.74 9.04 -13.86
C ARG A 51 1.66 10.10 -13.71
N GLY A 52 0.68 10.14 -14.62
CA GLY A 52 -0.51 10.98 -14.52
C GLY A 52 -1.30 10.68 -13.25
N LEU A 53 -1.66 9.41 -13.04
CA LEU A 53 -2.38 8.98 -11.83
C LEU A 53 -1.65 9.38 -10.55
N TYR A 54 -0.35 9.13 -10.47
CA TYR A 54 0.43 9.49 -9.28
C TYR A 54 0.62 11.01 -9.10
N LYS A 55 0.45 11.83 -10.15
CA LYS A 55 0.41 13.29 -9.98
C LYS A 55 -0.90 13.74 -9.31
N VAL A 56 -2.03 13.11 -9.67
CA VAL A 56 -3.31 13.35 -9.00
C VAL A 56 -3.18 12.94 -7.53
N GLU A 57 -2.70 11.72 -7.25
CA GLU A 57 -2.53 11.19 -5.88
C GLU A 57 -1.54 12.00 -5.03
N ASP A 58 -0.52 12.62 -5.64
CA ASP A 58 0.38 13.53 -4.93
C ASP A 58 -0.34 14.81 -4.44
N ARG A 59 -1.37 15.29 -5.16
CA ARG A 59 -2.17 16.50 -4.81
C ARG A 59 -3.19 16.25 -3.72
N VAL A 60 -3.77 15.05 -3.67
CA VAL A 60 -4.83 14.65 -2.71
C VAL A 60 -4.32 13.88 -1.50
N ARG A 61 -3.00 13.88 -1.28
CA ARG A 61 -2.37 13.10 -0.21
C ARG A 61 -2.85 13.47 1.19
N GLU A 62 -3.07 14.75 1.44
CA GLU A 62 -3.57 15.28 2.73
C GLU A 62 -5.04 15.75 2.63
N ALA A 63 -5.71 15.46 1.52
CA ALA A 63 -7.10 15.80 1.30
C ALA A 63 -8.03 14.81 2.01
N SER A 64 -9.27 15.24 2.30
CA SER A 64 -10.30 14.36 2.84
C SER A 64 -10.65 13.25 1.83
N ALA A 65 -11.32 12.19 2.31
CA ALA A 65 -11.78 11.12 1.41
C ALA A 65 -12.74 11.66 0.33
N ALA A 66 -13.59 12.64 0.67
CA ALA A 66 -14.52 13.26 -0.27
C ALA A 66 -13.79 14.06 -1.36
N ASP A 67 -12.89 14.97 -0.98
CA ASP A 67 -12.11 15.78 -1.94
C ASP A 67 -11.22 14.91 -2.83
N ARG A 68 -10.68 13.83 -2.24
CA ARG A 68 -9.88 12.84 -2.98
C ARG A 68 -10.72 12.14 -4.03
N LEU A 69 -11.94 11.71 -3.67
CA LEU A 69 -12.86 11.06 -4.59
C LEU A 69 -13.26 12.00 -5.73
N GLU A 70 -13.62 13.25 -5.41
CA GLU A 70 -13.99 14.26 -6.40
C GLU A 70 -12.86 14.48 -7.43
N LEU A 71 -11.62 14.68 -6.97
CA LEU A 71 -10.51 14.88 -7.89
C LEU A 71 -10.20 13.62 -8.71
N ARG A 72 -10.36 12.43 -8.14
CA ARG A 72 -10.20 11.17 -8.88
C ARG A 72 -11.24 11.04 -9.99
N GLN A 73 -12.50 11.38 -9.73
CA GLN A 73 -13.55 11.36 -10.74
C GLN A 73 -13.25 12.33 -11.89
N ASN A 74 -12.75 13.52 -11.57
CA ASN A 74 -12.45 14.54 -12.58
C ASN A 74 -11.14 14.26 -13.37
N GLU A 75 -10.11 13.72 -12.72
CA GLU A 75 -8.77 13.63 -13.33
C GLU A 75 -8.22 12.20 -13.46
N SER A 76 -8.45 11.32 -12.49
CA SER A 76 -7.92 9.94 -12.54
C SER A 76 -8.76 9.03 -13.43
N VAL A 77 -10.09 9.18 -13.44
CA VAL A 77 -11.00 8.35 -14.27
C VAL A 77 -10.68 8.50 -15.76
N PRO A 78 -10.54 9.70 -16.35
CA PRO A 78 -10.16 9.84 -17.75
C PRO A 78 -8.81 9.16 -18.06
N ILE A 79 -7.81 9.30 -17.18
CA ILE A 79 -6.49 8.67 -17.37
C ILE A 79 -6.59 7.13 -17.33
N MET A 80 -7.42 6.59 -16.45
CA MET A 80 -7.67 5.15 -16.36
C MET A 80 -8.39 4.64 -17.62
N ASN A 81 -9.40 5.36 -18.12
CA ASN A 81 -10.11 4.99 -19.35
C ASN A 81 -9.15 4.98 -20.56
N ASP A 82 -8.35 6.03 -20.74
CA ASP A 82 -7.36 6.10 -21.83
C ASP A 82 -6.31 4.97 -21.74
N LEU A 83 -5.89 4.63 -20.51
CA LEU A 83 -5.01 3.49 -20.27
C LEU A 83 -5.70 2.18 -20.65
N HIS A 84 -6.96 1.99 -20.29
CA HIS A 84 -7.72 0.78 -20.60
C HIS A 84 -7.82 0.55 -22.10
N ASP A 85 -8.29 1.58 -22.82
CA ASP A 85 -8.50 1.53 -24.26
C ASP A 85 -7.19 1.22 -24.98
N TRP A 86 -6.10 1.86 -24.54
CA TRP A 86 -4.78 1.58 -25.07
C TRP A 86 -4.33 0.13 -24.82
N LEU A 87 -4.55 -0.42 -23.62
CA LEU A 87 -4.22 -1.81 -23.29
C LEU A 87 -5.05 -2.81 -24.11
N LEU A 88 -6.34 -2.55 -24.28
CA LEU A 88 -7.24 -3.34 -25.11
C LEU A 88 -6.79 -3.35 -26.57
N GLN A 89 -6.43 -2.18 -27.13
CA GLN A 89 -5.87 -2.08 -28.48
C GLN A 89 -4.56 -2.87 -28.62
N MET A 90 -3.64 -2.75 -27.66
CA MET A 90 -2.39 -3.53 -27.69
C MET A 90 -2.63 -5.04 -27.71
N ASN A 91 -3.61 -5.51 -26.93
CA ASN A 91 -3.93 -6.92 -26.82
C ASN A 91 -4.71 -7.43 -28.07
N GLY A 92 -5.69 -6.67 -28.53
CA GLY A 92 -6.57 -7.02 -29.66
C GLY A 92 -5.84 -7.05 -31.01
N ASP A 93 -5.01 -6.04 -31.28
CA ASP A 93 -4.25 -5.94 -32.54
C ASP A 93 -3.06 -6.91 -32.61
N ARG A 94 -2.87 -7.77 -31.59
CA ARG A 94 -1.67 -8.62 -31.42
C ARG A 94 -0.35 -7.84 -31.52
N ARG A 95 -0.36 -6.55 -31.17
CA ARG A 95 0.85 -5.69 -31.12
C ARG A 95 1.85 -6.19 -30.08
N VAL A 96 1.41 -7.01 -29.14
CA VAL A 96 2.26 -7.68 -28.16
C VAL A 96 2.18 -9.19 -28.30
N LEU A 97 3.34 -9.83 -28.37
CA LEU A 97 3.41 -11.28 -28.27
C LEU A 97 3.01 -11.72 -26.84
N PRO A 98 2.09 -12.70 -26.67
CA PRO A 98 1.61 -13.11 -25.36
C PRO A 98 2.72 -13.42 -24.34
N LYS A 99 3.81 -14.06 -24.77
CA LYS A 99 4.91 -14.48 -23.89
C LYS A 99 5.97 -13.40 -23.67
N SER A 100 5.93 -12.28 -24.39
CA SER A 100 6.87 -11.17 -24.18
C SER A 100 6.63 -10.53 -22.80
N SER A 101 7.64 -9.84 -22.28
CA SER A 101 7.53 -9.13 -20.99
C SER A 101 6.43 -8.06 -21.02
N ILE A 102 6.29 -7.32 -22.13
CA ILE A 102 5.20 -6.35 -22.30
C ILE A 102 3.84 -7.02 -22.42
N GLY A 103 3.72 -8.13 -23.17
CA GLY A 103 2.46 -8.86 -23.31
C GLY A 103 1.98 -9.46 -21.98
N LYS A 104 2.91 -9.90 -21.13
CA LYS A 104 2.61 -10.31 -19.74
C LYS A 104 2.14 -9.13 -18.89
N ALA A 105 2.73 -7.95 -19.03
CA ALA A 105 2.32 -6.74 -18.29
C ALA A 105 0.91 -6.27 -18.70
N VAL A 106 0.63 -6.21 -20.01
CA VAL A 106 -0.69 -5.84 -20.56
C VAL A 106 -1.76 -6.79 -20.05
N ARG A 107 -1.55 -8.11 -20.19
CA ARG A 107 -2.51 -9.11 -19.72
C ARG A 107 -2.70 -9.08 -18.20
N TYR A 108 -1.64 -8.87 -17.43
CA TYR A 108 -1.78 -8.73 -15.98
C TYR A 108 -2.70 -7.55 -15.63
N ALA A 109 -2.53 -6.40 -16.28
CA ALA A 109 -3.37 -5.23 -16.02
C ALA A 109 -4.82 -5.45 -16.45
N LEU A 110 -5.06 -6.03 -17.63
CA LEU A 110 -6.41 -6.29 -18.14
C LEU A 110 -7.15 -7.34 -17.30
N ASN A 111 -6.47 -8.39 -16.84
CA ASN A 111 -7.08 -9.44 -16.02
C ASN A 111 -7.51 -8.97 -14.63
N GLN A 112 -7.04 -7.81 -14.19
CA GLN A 112 -7.24 -7.25 -12.85
C GLN A 112 -7.84 -5.85 -12.92
N TRP A 113 -8.46 -5.51 -14.06
CA TRP A 113 -8.79 -4.13 -14.40
C TRP A 113 -9.80 -3.55 -13.43
N ASP A 114 -10.83 -4.33 -13.09
CA ASP A 114 -11.89 -3.92 -12.18
C ASP A 114 -11.31 -3.66 -10.78
N GLU A 115 -10.50 -4.58 -10.26
CA GLU A 115 -9.86 -4.45 -8.95
C GLU A 115 -8.82 -3.32 -8.91
N LEU A 116 -8.11 -3.06 -10.02
CA LEU A 116 -7.19 -1.93 -10.15
C LEU A 116 -7.93 -0.59 -10.20
N SER A 117 -9.22 -0.60 -10.54
CA SER A 117 -10.09 0.58 -10.69
C SER A 117 -10.89 0.90 -9.42
N VAL A 118 -10.98 -0.02 -8.45
CA VAL A 118 -11.76 0.16 -7.21
C VAL A 118 -11.42 1.46 -6.46
N PHE A 119 -10.15 1.90 -6.45
CA PHE A 119 -9.75 3.14 -5.77
C PHE A 119 -10.42 4.40 -6.35
N LEU A 120 -10.95 4.34 -7.58
CA LEU A 120 -11.68 5.45 -8.19
C LEU A 120 -13.07 5.64 -7.58
N GLY A 121 -13.67 4.57 -7.02
CA GLY A 121 -15.01 4.61 -6.44
C GLY A 121 -15.04 5.01 -4.96
N ASP A 122 -13.91 4.95 -4.26
CA ASP A 122 -13.82 5.29 -2.83
C ASP A 122 -12.51 6.03 -2.51
N GLY A 123 -12.65 7.26 -2.01
CA GLY A 123 -11.53 8.10 -1.59
C GLY A 123 -10.76 7.56 -0.38
N ALA A 124 -11.33 6.67 0.43
CA ALA A 124 -10.64 6.01 1.53
C ALA A 124 -9.65 4.94 1.04
N ILE A 125 -9.90 4.35 -0.14
CA ILE A 125 -9.04 3.32 -0.71
C ILE A 125 -7.81 3.98 -1.34
N PRO A 126 -6.58 3.61 -0.93
CA PRO A 126 -5.36 4.13 -1.54
C PRO A 126 -5.16 3.54 -2.95
N ILE A 127 -4.44 4.23 -3.83
CA ILE A 127 -4.09 3.70 -5.17
C ILE A 127 -3.14 2.48 -5.11
N ASP A 128 -2.34 2.39 -4.04
CA ASP A 128 -1.38 1.31 -3.82
C ASP A 128 -1.23 0.97 -2.32
N ASN A 129 -0.68 -0.22 -2.06
CA ASN A 129 -0.46 -0.75 -0.71
C ASN A 129 0.96 -0.49 -0.17
N ASN A 130 1.76 0.39 -0.80
CA ASN A 130 3.18 0.54 -0.47
C ASN A 130 3.42 0.89 1.01
N ALA A 131 2.51 1.65 1.63
CA ALA A 131 2.59 1.97 3.04
C ALA A 131 2.54 0.68 3.90
N THR A 132 1.56 -0.18 3.64
CA THR A 132 1.40 -1.47 4.31
C THR A 132 2.61 -2.38 4.07
N GLU A 133 3.11 -2.47 2.83
CA GLU A 133 4.28 -3.29 2.52
C GLU A 133 5.55 -2.81 3.22
N ASN A 134 5.74 -1.50 3.34
CA ASN A 134 6.86 -0.92 4.08
C ASN A 134 6.79 -1.25 5.58
N GLU A 135 5.59 -1.30 6.16
CA GLU A 135 5.40 -1.73 7.54
C GLU A 135 5.76 -3.21 7.71
N LEU A 136 5.30 -4.07 6.80
CA LEU A 136 5.62 -5.51 6.77
C LEU A 136 7.09 -5.80 6.46
N ARG A 137 7.82 -4.85 5.87
CA ARG A 137 9.26 -5.00 5.60
C ARG A 137 10.07 -5.27 6.87
N ARG A 138 9.67 -4.70 8.01
CA ARG A 138 10.34 -4.96 9.31
C ARG A 138 10.24 -6.43 9.69
N LEU A 139 9.08 -7.05 9.48
CA LEU A 139 8.87 -8.50 9.67
C LEU A 139 9.72 -9.31 8.72
N THR A 140 9.78 -8.90 7.46
CA THR A 140 10.49 -9.64 6.42
C THR A 140 11.99 -9.66 6.66
N ILE A 141 12.56 -8.55 7.12
CA ILE A 141 13.96 -8.46 7.55
C ILE A 141 14.18 -9.33 8.79
N GLY A 142 13.30 -9.21 9.80
CA GLY A 142 13.38 -10.02 11.02
C GLY A 142 13.34 -11.53 10.73
N ARG A 143 12.41 -11.98 9.88
CA ARG A 143 12.27 -13.39 9.48
C ARG A 143 13.54 -13.97 8.85
N LYS A 144 14.31 -13.17 8.10
CA LYS A 144 15.60 -13.61 7.56
C LYS A 144 16.65 -13.86 8.66
N ASN A 145 16.48 -13.23 9.83
CA ASN A 145 17.40 -13.32 10.96
C ASN A 145 16.89 -14.27 12.06
N TRP A 146 15.64 -14.71 12.03
CA TRP A 146 15.07 -15.63 13.01
C TRP A 146 15.20 -17.08 12.53
N LEU A 147 16.39 -17.64 12.71
CA LEU A 147 16.73 -18.99 12.26
C LEU A 147 15.88 -20.12 12.90
N PHE A 148 15.14 -19.84 13.98
CA PHE A 148 14.39 -20.83 14.78
C PHE A 148 12.88 -20.60 14.84
N VAL A 149 12.32 -19.67 14.04
CA VAL A 149 10.87 -19.47 13.95
C VAL A 149 10.31 -20.42 12.89
N GLY A 150 9.68 -21.52 13.32
CA GLY A 150 9.19 -22.55 12.39
C GLY A 150 7.86 -23.22 12.76
N SER A 151 7.21 -22.85 13.86
CA SER A 151 5.93 -23.45 14.27
C SER A 151 4.74 -22.53 14.00
N ASN A 152 3.58 -23.11 13.69
CA ASN A 152 2.31 -22.36 13.54
C ASN A 152 1.95 -21.55 14.79
N ARG A 153 2.22 -22.10 15.98
CA ARG A 153 2.04 -21.40 17.25
C ARG A 153 2.97 -20.18 17.36
N GLY A 154 4.24 -20.35 17.03
CA GLY A 154 5.21 -19.25 17.01
C GLY A 154 4.82 -18.14 16.03
N GLY A 155 4.31 -18.52 14.86
CA GLY A 155 3.77 -17.57 13.87
C GLY A 155 2.60 -16.74 14.41
N ARG A 156 1.64 -17.39 15.11
CA ARG A 156 0.51 -16.68 15.75
C ARG A 156 0.97 -15.69 16.82
N VAL A 157 1.86 -16.11 17.72
CA VAL A 157 2.38 -15.24 18.79
C VAL A 157 3.13 -14.05 18.19
N ALA A 158 3.97 -14.30 17.19
CA ALA A 158 4.68 -13.23 16.49
C ALA A 158 3.68 -12.25 15.85
N ALA A 159 2.67 -12.74 15.12
CA ALA A 159 1.66 -11.90 14.50
C ALA A 159 0.93 -11.01 15.53
N THR A 160 0.52 -11.56 16.67
CA THR A 160 -0.12 -10.79 17.76
C THR A 160 0.80 -9.68 18.28
N MET A 161 2.05 -10.01 18.63
CA MET A 161 3.00 -9.04 19.16
C MET A 161 3.32 -7.94 18.13
N TYR A 162 3.47 -8.30 16.86
CA TYR A 162 3.74 -7.33 15.80
C TYR A 162 2.56 -6.41 15.52
N SER A 163 1.33 -6.93 15.56
CA SER A 163 0.13 -6.10 15.45
C SER A 163 0.05 -5.09 16.60
N LEU A 164 0.35 -5.53 17.83
CA LEU A 164 0.33 -4.67 19.02
C LEU A 164 1.41 -3.57 18.93
N VAL A 165 2.66 -3.95 18.71
CA VAL A 165 3.80 -3.03 18.59
C VAL A 165 3.64 -2.06 17.43
N SER A 166 3.19 -2.55 16.26
CA SER A 166 3.01 -1.69 15.08
C SER A 166 1.88 -0.69 15.28
N SER A 167 0.84 -1.06 16.04
CA SER A 167 -0.26 -0.15 16.35
C SER A 167 0.19 0.93 17.35
N ALA A 168 0.90 0.57 18.41
CA ALA A 168 1.49 1.55 19.34
C ALA A 168 2.45 2.52 18.63
N ALA A 169 3.31 2.01 17.76
CA ALA A 169 4.21 2.84 16.96
C ALA A 169 3.47 3.80 16.02
N ARG A 170 2.33 3.37 15.44
CA ARG A 170 1.48 4.21 14.58
C ARG A 170 0.80 5.34 15.35
N HIS A 171 0.53 5.14 16.63
CA HIS A 171 0.02 6.18 17.54
C HIS A 171 1.13 7.04 18.17
N HIS A 172 2.38 6.88 17.71
CA HIS A 172 3.56 7.59 18.19
C HIS A 172 3.85 7.37 19.68
N LEU A 173 3.49 6.20 20.21
CA LEU A 173 3.75 5.85 21.60
C LEU A 173 5.20 5.39 21.80
N ASP A 174 5.69 5.54 23.02
CA ASP A 174 6.76 4.70 23.54
C ASP A 174 6.26 3.26 23.60
N VAL A 175 6.74 2.47 22.64
CA VAL A 175 6.38 1.06 22.49
C VAL A 175 6.75 0.26 23.75
N TRP A 176 7.87 0.58 24.39
CA TRP A 176 8.30 -0.17 25.58
C TRP A 176 7.35 0.10 26.74
N ALA A 177 7.06 1.38 27.03
CA ALA A 177 6.17 1.76 28.12
C ALA A 177 4.76 1.16 27.94
N TYR A 178 4.24 1.24 26.71
CA TYR A 178 2.94 0.67 26.38
C TYR A 178 2.90 -0.86 26.54
N VAL A 179 3.91 -1.58 26.03
CA VAL A 179 3.94 -3.04 26.14
C VAL A 179 4.16 -3.50 27.59
N ASP A 180 5.02 -2.82 28.35
CA ASP A 180 5.26 -3.10 29.77
C ASP A 180 3.96 -2.95 30.58
N ASP A 181 3.23 -1.84 30.41
CA ASP A 181 1.96 -1.62 31.10
C ASP A 181 0.89 -2.64 30.70
N CYS A 182 0.71 -2.89 29.39
CA CYS A 182 -0.20 -3.94 28.92
C CYS A 182 0.10 -5.30 29.57
N LEU A 183 1.38 -5.70 29.65
CA LEU A 183 1.76 -6.97 30.28
C LEU A 183 1.51 -6.97 31.79
N ARG A 184 1.75 -5.86 32.49
CA ARG A 184 1.45 -5.73 33.92
C ARG A 184 -0.04 -5.82 34.22
N GLN A 185 -0.86 -5.12 33.44
CA GLN A 185 -2.33 -5.13 33.58
C GLN A 185 -2.90 -6.54 33.32
N LEU A 186 -2.37 -7.23 32.32
CA LEU A 186 -2.74 -8.63 32.06
C LEU A 186 -2.29 -9.56 33.19
N ALA A 187 -1.07 -9.37 33.71
CA ALA A 187 -0.55 -10.16 34.81
C ALA A 187 -1.32 -9.92 36.14
N SER A 188 -1.87 -8.73 36.34
CA SER A 188 -2.76 -8.44 37.47
C SER A 188 -4.20 -8.93 37.28
N GLY A 189 -4.51 -9.58 36.15
CA GLY A 189 -5.83 -10.14 35.87
C GLY A 189 -6.83 -9.16 35.26
N SER A 190 -6.36 -8.02 34.72
CA SER A 190 -7.24 -7.10 34.01
C SER A 190 -7.85 -7.77 32.77
N THR A 191 -9.14 -7.54 32.57
CA THR A 191 -9.90 -7.98 31.39
C THR A 191 -10.46 -6.80 30.60
N ASP A 192 -10.13 -5.56 30.99
CA ASP A 192 -10.48 -4.35 30.26
C ASP A 192 -9.50 -4.13 29.10
N TYR A 193 -9.64 -4.95 28.06
CA TYR A 193 -8.78 -4.91 26.89
C TYR A 193 -9.01 -3.66 26.02
N GLU A 194 -10.19 -3.05 26.10
CA GLU A 194 -10.51 -1.84 25.34
C GLU A 194 -9.66 -0.66 25.81
N ARG A 195 -9.48 -0.52 27.12
CA ARG A 195 -8.59 0.50 27.70
C ARG A 195 -7.13 0.32 27.30
N LEU A 196 -6.73 -0.93 27.05
CA LEU A 196 -5.38 -1.27 26.59
C LEU A 196 -5.20 -1.06 25.08
N LEU A 197 -6.23 -0.68 24.32
CA LEU A 197 -6.03 -0.36 22.91
C LEU A 197 -5.11 0.87 22.77
N PRO A 198 -4.16 0.89 21.81
CA PRO A 198 -3.15 1.95 21.74
C PRO A 198 -3.73 3.36 21.64
N ASP A 199 -4.84 3.53 20.93
CA ASP A 199 -5.51 4.82 20.74
C ASP A 199 -6.24 5.30 22.01
N VAL A 200 -6.74 4.37 22.81
CA VAL A 200 -7.39 4.65 24.10
C VAL A 200 -6.33 4.90 25.16
N TRP A 201 -5.36 3.98 25.31
CA TRP A 201 -4.24 4.08 26.25
C TRP A 201 -3.48 5.41 26.10
N ARG A 202 -3.30 5.87 24.84
CA ARG A 202 -2.68 7.15 24.51
C ARG A 202 -3.34 8.35 25.20
N LYS A 203 -4.65 8.32 25.42
CA LYS A 203 -5.40 9.45 26.03
C LYS A 203 -5.06 9.59 27.51
N GLU A 204 -4.75 8.49 28.17
CA GLU A 204 -4.43 8.43 29.59
C GLU A 204 -2.93 8.61 29.88
N HIS A 205 -2.08 8.38 28.87
CA HIS A 205 -0.61 8.39 28.99
C HIS A 205 0.05 9.42 28.05
N PRO A 206 -0.22 10.73 28.23
CA PRO A 206 0.33 11.77 27.37
C PRO A 206 1.87 11.86 27.44
N GLU A 207 2.48 11.50 28.57
CA GLU A 207 3.93 11.46 28.78
C GLU A 207 4.63 10.39 27.92
N SER A 208 3.89 9.36 27.52
CA SER A 208 4.37 8.26 26.69
C SER A 208 4.25 8.56 25.20
N ILE A 209 3.73 9.73 24.81
CA ILE A 209 3.69 10.18 23.41
C ILE A 209 5.07 10.72 23.01
N ARG A 210 5.52 10.33 21.82
CA ARG A 210 6.82 10.71 21.23
C ARG A 210 6.61 11.76 20.12
N PRO A 211 6.40 13.05 20.45
CA PRO A 211 5.99 14.08 19.47
C PRO A 211 7.04 14.34 18.37
N TYR A 212 8.32 14.07 18.64
CA TYR A 212 9.36 14.18 17.62
C TYR A 212 9.15 13.22 16.43
N ARG A 213 8.36 12.15 16.60
CA ARG A 213 8.02 11.22 15.50
C ARG A 213 7.23 11.90 14.40
N ASP A 214 6.38 12.86 14.73
CA ASP A 214 5.65 13.65 13.74
C ASP A 214 6.61 14.52 12.91
N ALA A 215 7.58 15.14 13.58
CA ALA A 215 8.62 15.92 12.92
C ALA A 215 9.53 15.04 12.03
N GLU A 216 9.93 13.86 12.51
CA GLU A 216 10.69 12.88 11.71
C GLU A 216 9.89 12.45 10.48
N GLN A 217 8.61 12.14 10.64
CA GLN A 217 7.75 11.70 9.56
C GLN A 217 7.57 12.82 8.52
N LYS A 218 7.30 14.06 8.97
CA LYS A 218 7.20 15.24 8.11
C LYS A 218 8.51 15.47 7.34
N THR A 219 9.65 15.38 8.02
CA THR A 219 10.98 15.53 7.40
C THR A 219 11.26 14.46 6.35
N ARG A 220 10.96 13.19 6.66
CA ARG A 220 11.10 12.07 5.70
C ARG A 220 10.18 12.26 4.49
N ARG A 221 8.95 12.74 4.71
CA ARG A 221 7.98 13.06 3.65
C ARG A 221 8.53 14.16 2.72
N LEU A 222 8.95 15.29 3.29
CA LEU A 222 9.51 16.42 2.54
C LEU A 222 10.76 16.01 1.76
N THR A 223 11.68 15.28 2.39
CA THR A 223 12.89 14.78 1.74
C THR A 223 12.56 13.87 0.55
N THR A 224 11.57 12.99 0.71
CA THR A 224 11.11 12.09 -0.36
C THR A 224 10.46 12.87 -1.50
N GLN A 225 9.64 13.87 -1.18
CA GLN A 225 9.01 14.76 -2.17
C GLN A 225 10.07 15.53 -2.96
N GLN A 226 11.03 16.16 -2.28
CA GLN A 226 12.14 16.88 -2.93
C GLN A 226 12.95 15.95 -3.84
N ARG A 227 13.27 14.73 -3.39
CA ARG A 227 13.95 13.73 -4.23
C ARG A 227 13.13 13.36 -5.47
N ARG A 228 11.80 13.26 -5.35
CA ARG A 228 10.91 13.00 -6.50
C ARG A 228 10.89 14.17 -7.48
N VAL A 229 10.80 15.41 -6.99
CA VAL A 229 10.84 16.63 -7.81
C VAL A 229 12.17 16.73 -8.56
N ARG A 230 13.31 16.62 -7.88
CA ARG A 230 14.64 16.63 -8.53
C ARG A 230 14.79 15.56 -9.61
N ARG A 231 14.29 14.34 -9.35
CA ARG A 231 14.30 13.26 -10.35
C ARG A 231 13.37 13.52 -11.55
N ARG A 232 12.33 14.33 -11.38
CA ARG A 232 11.44 14.75 -12.47
C ARG A 232 12.13 15.82 -13.31
N GLU A 233 12.73 16.83 -12.68
CA GLU A 233 13.48 17.90 -13.35
C GLU A 233 14.65 17.33 -14.18
N ALA A 234 15.45 16.44 -13.59
CA ALA A 234 16.59 15.78 -14.27
C ALA A 234 16.20 14.81 -15.41
N ARG A 235 14.90 14.64 -15.71
CA ARG A 235 14.41 13.85 -16.85
C ARG A 235 13.82 14.70 -17.96
N VAL A 236 13.61 15.99 -17.69
CA VAL A 236 13.09 16.99 -18.64
C VAL A 236 14.20 17.87 -19.18
N ALA A 237 15.27 18.07 -18.39
CA ALA A 237 16.58 18.54 -18.86
C ALA A 237 17.35 17.41 -19.57
#